data_AF-A0A1R1JGR0-F1
#
_entry.id   AF-A0A1R1JGR0-F1
#
_cell.length_a   1.000
_cell.length_b   1.000
_cell.length_c   1.000
_cell.angle_alpha   90.00
_cell.angle_beta   90.00
_cell.angle_gamma   90.00
#
_symmetry.space_group_name_H-M   'P 1'
#
loop_
_entity.id
_entity.type
_entity.pdbx_description
1 polymer ?
#
loop_
_entity_poly.entity_id
_entity_poly.type
_entity_poly.pdbx_seq_one_letter_code
_entity_poly.pdbx_strand_id
1 'polypeptide(L)'
;MNKHHAGARAPAWKRIAATALAAACMASAAHAADKAAPRHYLSLSRDGAGKLPWSDEPYSWITHDGKVLREGVTDANGRAAVARQAGETRYALDTINLRWNYTVDDACWARHGADFGRCVKMVDTVDKVSQRREEEEHAEEEEAKTRRDAALARYRKAAAANDDELAWLGALPAEWSADDVSNQIGDVYHKIEHDLDTMSAADVDVTRFVCKSPDQIGAAPDQQAVVDYLDSLRTPGTTTRPQWQALVEAARKGNWLARLQLFLVLGSRPHDDLVSQYRRVQLMAWLQANHVGAIYSYFLSQLAATGFFEGPSPGPSSPIYLYAAMHGSYSAMKKSGDVLARNDDPKIRASGERMRDCALKMMPVLFAK
;
A
#
# COMPACT_ATOMS: atom_id res chain seq x y z
N MET A 1 -31.32 5.22 21.58
CA MET A 1 -32.60 4.48 21.52
C MET A 1 -32.59 3.57 20.30
N ASN A 2 -32.66 2.25 20.54
CA ASN A 2 -33.35 1.19 19.78
C ASN A 2 -33.91 1.55 18.38
N LYS A 3 -33.86 0.74 17.30
CA LYS A 3 -33.58 -0.70 17.08
C LYS A 3 -33.54 -0.95 15.53
N HIS A 4 -32.69 -1.88 15.08
CA HIS A 4 -32.88 -3.01 14.11
C HIS A 4 -33.80 -2.89 12.86
N HIS A 5 -33.61 -3.50 11.67
CA HIS A 5 -32.92 -4.71 11.14
C HIS A 5 -32.88 -4.61 9.58
N ALA A 6 -31.81 -4.98 8.85
CA ALA A 6 -31.44 -6.31 8.30
C ALA A 6 -31.68 -6.47 6.77
N GLY A 7 -30.75 -7.15 6.08
CA GLY A 7 -30.85 -7.60 4.68
C GLY A 7 -29.48 -7.65 3.96
N ALA A 8 -28.58 -8.56 4.30
CA ALA A 8 -28.35 -9.85 3.62
C ALA A 8 -27.54 -9.78 2.30
N ARG A 9 -26.28 -10.26 2.34
CA ARG A 9 -25.72 -11.38 1.55
C ARG A 9 -24.19 -11.37 1.58
N ALA A 10 -23.61 -12.47 2.06
CA ALA A 10 -22.19 -12.78 1.95
C ALA A 10 -21.93 -13.72 0.75
N PRO A 11 -20.77 -13.64 0.08
CA PRO A 11 -20.12 -14.80 -0.53
C PRO A 11 -19.00 -15.28 0.42
N ALA A 12 -19.09 -16.49 0.96
CA ALA A 12 -18.41 -17.66 0.41
C ALA A 12 -16.91 -17.41 0.18
N TRP A 13 -16.07 -17.94 1.08
CA TRP A 13 -14.88 -18.79 0.84
C TRP A 13 -14.33 -19.19 2.23
N LYS A 14 -13.73 -20.39 2.33
CA LYS A 14 -13.25 -21.14 3.53
C LYS A 14 -14.19 -22.21 4.10
N ARG A 15 -14.24 -23.35 3.40
CA ARG A 15 -14.09 -24.69 4.01
C ARG A 15 -12.57 -24.90 4.06
N ILE A 16 -11.89 -25.08 5.18
CA ILE A 16 -11.81 -26.30 6.00
C ILE A 16 -11.43 -25.84 7.42
N ALA A 17 -12.32 -26.02 8.38
CA ALA A 17 -12.01 -25.96 9.82
C ALA A 17 -13.06 -26.81 10.53
N ALA A 18 -12.84 -28.11 10.53
CA ALA A 18 -13.53 -29.03 11.42
C ALA A 18 -12.48 -29.63 12.37
N THR A 19 -12.91 -29.86 13.61
CA THR A 19 -12.24 -30.60 14.68
C THR A 19 -11.04 -29.94 15.36
N ALA A 20 -11.31 -29.00 16.27
CA ALA A 20 -10.65 -28.92 17.60
C ALA A 20 -11.38 -27.93 18.51
N LEU A 21 -12.66 -28.19 18.85
CA LEU A 21 -13.35 -27.45 19.91
C LEU A 21 -14.23 -28.43 20.72
N ALA A 22 -13.55 -29.29 21.48
CA ALA A 22 -14.18 -30.15 22.48
C ALA A 22 -13.15 -30.57 23.53
N ALA A 23 -12.63 -29.61 24.31
CA ALA A 23 -11.95 -29.87 25.58
C ALA A 23 -11.84 -28.58 26.43
N ALA A 24 -12.94 -27.86 26.59
CA ALA A 24 -13.03 -26.75 27.54
C ALA A 24 -14.26 -26.99 28.43
N CYS A 25 -14.09 -27.90 29.40
CA CYS A 25 -14.90 -28.02 30.62
C CYS A 25 -14.43 -29.24 31.42
N MET A 26 -13.24 -29.16 32.01
CA MET A 26 -12.85 -29.85 33.26
C MET A 26 -11.53 -29.23 33.76
N ALA A 27 -11.56 -27.95 34.12
CA ALA A 27 -10.58 -27.39 35.04
C ALA A 27 -10.99 -27.79 36.47
N SER A 28 -10.93 -29.10 36.74
CA SER A 28 -10.80 -29.61 38.09
C SER A 28 -9.51 -29.00 38.63
N ALA A 29 -9.54 -28.46 39.86
CA ALA A 29 -8.36 -28.03 40.59
C ALA A 29 -7.33 -29.18 40.63
N ALA A 30 -6.41 -29.17 39.67
CA ALA A 30 -5.30 -30.08 39.62
C ALA A 30 -4.37 -29.63 40.73
N HIS A 31 -4.39 -30.40 41.82
CA HIS A 31 -3.30 -30.43 42.77
C HIS A 31 -1.99 -30.45 41.98
N ALA A 32 -1.05 -29.57 42.36
CA ALA A 32 0.34 -29.68 41.99
C ALA A 32 0.87 -31.02 42.50
N ALA A 33 0.59 -32.09 41.78
CA ALA A 33 1.23 -33.37 41.95
C ALA A 33 2.62 -33.22 41.36
N ASP A 34 3.58 -32.99 42.25
CA ASP A 34 5.01 -33.03 41.95
C ASP A 34 5.34 -34.45 41.47
N LYS A 35 5.13 -34.71 40.16
CA LYS A 35 5.56 -35.95 39.53
C LYS A 35 7.07 -36.02 39.73
N ALA A 36 7.55 -37.15 40.27
CA ALA A 36 8.98 -37.37 40.49
C ALA A 36 9.78 -36.95 39.26
N ALA A 37 10.80 -36.12 39.47
CA ALA A 37 11.58 -35.55 38.38
C ALA A 37 12.14 -36.67 37.49
N PRO A 38 12.15 -36.51 36.16
CA PRO A 38 12.79 -37.46 35.27
C PRO A 38 14.24 -37.70 35.70
N ARG A 39 14.73 -38.94 35.57
CA ARG A 39 16.12 -39.27 35.94
C ARG A 39 17.14 -38.39 35.20
N HIS A 40 16.84 -38.05 33.94
CA HIS A 40 17.62 -37.17 33.08
C HIS A 40 16.72 -36.08 32.50
N TYR A 41 17.05 -34.82 32.77
CA TYR A 41 16.34 -33.68 32.22
C TYR A 41 17.29 -32.51 31.93
N LEU A 42 16.87 -31.63 31.02
CA LEU A 42 17.45 -30.32 30.78
C LEU A 42 16.50 -29.25 31.32
N SER A 43 17.03 -28.25 32.03
CA SER A 43 16.24 -27.11 32.52
C SER A 43 16.28 -25.99 31.50
N LEU A 44 15.12 -25.59 31.00
CA LEU A 44 14.95 -24.46 30.10
C LEU A 44 14.53 -23.23 30.89
N SER A 45 15.19 -22.10 30.64
CA SER A 45 14.86 -20.84 31.29
C SER A 45 14.95 -19.67 30.31
N ARG A 46 14.04 -18.70 30.45
CA ARG A 46 13.94 -17.51 29.61
C ARG A 46 15.07 -16.52 29.85
N ASP A 47 15.66 -16.53 31.04
CA ASP A 47 16.68 -15.59 31.49
C ASP A 47 18.09 -16.20 31.52
N GLY A 48 18.25 -17.47 31.15
CA GLY A 48 19.52 -18.22 31.18
C GLY A 48 20.06 -18.50 32.59
N ALA A 49 19.60 -17.75 33.61
CA ALA A 49 19.97 -17.88 35.01
C ALA A 49 19.02 -18.80 35.81
N GLY A 50 18.00 -19.38 35.16
CA GLY A 50 17.11 -20.36 35.79
C GLY A 50 16.04 -19.76 36.68
N LYS A 51 15.86 -18.43 36.71
CA LYS A 51 14.86 -17.79 37.58
C LYS A 51 13.50 -17.67 36.92
N LEU A 52 13.45 -17.75 35.58
CA LEU A 52 12.21 -17.74 34.80
C LEU A 52 12.12 -19.04 33.98
N PRO A 53 11.54 -20.12 34.54
CA PRO A 53 11.43 -21.39 33.84
C PRO A 53 10.56 -21.26 32.58
N TRP A 54 10.97 -21.94 31.51
CA TRP A 54 10.12 -22.13 30.33
C TRP A 54 9.17 -23.31 30.56
N SER A 55 8.10 -23.09 31.33
CA SER A 55 7.06 -24.09 31.57
C SER A 55 6.09 -24.19 30.41
N ASP A 56 5.42 -25.35 30.29
CA ASP A 56 4.36 -25.63 29.33
C ASP A 56 4.79 -25.48 27.85
N GLU A 57 6.08 -25.61 27.56
CA GLU A 57 6.63 -25.52 26.22
C GLU A 57 6.70 -26.93 25.59
N PRO A 58 6.02 -27.17 24.45
CA PRO A 58 6.18 -28.40 23.70
C PRO A 58 7.61 -28.53 23.17
N TYR A 59 8.19 -29.72 23.30
CA TYR A 59 9.54 -30.00 22.80
C TYR A 59 9.67 -31.40 22.20
N SER A 60 10.66 -31.54 21.33
CA SER A 60 11.18 -32.80 20.82
C SER A 60 12.67 -32.93 21.15
N TRP A 61 13.08 -34.08 21.64
CA TRP A 61 14.48 -34.46 21.83
C TRP A 61 14.90 -35.38 20.69
N ILE A 62 15.88 -34.92 19.93
CA ILE A 62 16.21 -35.45 18.61
C ILE A 62 17.70 -35.75 18.54
N THR A 63 18.10 -36.85 17.90
CA THR A 63 19.50 -37.16 17.58
C THR A 63 19.99 -36.30 16.41
N HIS A 64 21.30 -36.32 16.14
CA HIS A 64 21.87 -35.50 15.06
C HIS A 64 21.33 -35.85 13.67
N ASP A 65 21.03 -37.13 13.44
CA ASP A 65 20.44 -37.65 12.19
C ASP A 65 18.93 -37.41 12.07
N GLY A 66 18.31 -36.71 13.04
CA GLY A 66 16.90 -36.31 12.98
C GLY A 66 15.92 -37.30 13.60
N LYS A 67 16.38 -38.42 14.19
CA LYS A 67 15.48 -39.36 14.88
C LYS A 67 14.97 -38.79 16.20
N VAL A 68 13.65 -38.66 16.32
CA VAL A 68 12.99 -38.24 17.55
C VAL A 68 13.08 -39.37 18.59
N LEU A 69 13.72 -39.09 19.71
CA LEU A 69 13.84 -40.03 20.83
C LEU A 69 12.74 -39.81 21.87
N ARG A 70 12.26 -38.57 21.99
CA ARG A 70 11.22 -38.21 22.94
C ARG A 70 10.51 -36.94 22.51
N GLU A 71 9.22 -36.88 22.76
CA GLU A 71 8.41 -35.66 22.69
C GLU A 71 7.77 -35.42 24.05
N GLY A 72 7.47 -34.16 24.36
CA GLY A 72 6.80 -33.82 25.59
C GLY A 72 6.51 -32.33 25.72
N VAL A 73 6.07 -31.96 26.92
CA VAL A 73 5.88 -30.57 27.33
C VAL A 73 6.73 -30.38 28.58
N THR A 74 7.43 -29.26 28.69
CA THR A 74 8.21 -28.95 29.89
C THR A 74 7.30 -28.80 31.10
N ASP A 75 7.78 -29.26 32.26
CA ASP A 75 7.01 -29.14 33.50
C ASP A 75 7.00 -27.71 34.05
N ALA A 76 6.32 -27.51 35.19
CA ALA A 76 6.22 -26.22 35.87
C ALA A 76 7.58 -25.58 36.23
N ASN A 77 8.65 -26.38 36.29
CA ASN A 77 10.02 -25.92 36.54
C ASN A 77 10.85 -25.79 35.26
N GLY A 78 10.22 -25.87 34.09
CA GLY A 78 10.87 -25.79 32.78
C GLY A 78 11.74 -27.00 32.46
N ARG A 79 11.51 -28.16 33.09
CA ARG A 79 12.32 -29.36 32.87
C ARG A 79 11.80 -30.16 31.67
N ALA A 80 12.68 -30.36 30.70
CA ALA A 80 12.48 -31.26 29.57
C ALA A 80 13.17 -32.59 29.84
N ALA A 81 12.41 -33.69 29.83
CA ALA A 81 12.94 -35.03 30.00
C ALA A 81 13.64 -35.48 28.71
N VAL A 82 14.82 -36.09 28.84
CA VAL A 82 15.61 -36.54 27.68
C VAL A 82 15.92 -38.02 27.75
N ALA A 83 16.29 -38.61 26.62
CA ALA A 83 16.60 -40.04 26.49
C ALA A 83 17.91 -40.25 25.74
N ARG A 84 18.63 -41.31 26.11
CA ARG A 84 19.89 -41.69 25.48
C ARG A 84 19.64 -42.53 24.23
N GLN A 85 20.42 -42.29 23.18
CA GLN A 85 20.65 -43.26 22.10
C GLN A 85 22.10 -43.75 22.19
N ALA A 86 22.30 -45.08 22.16
CA ALA A 86 23.64 -45.65 22.24
C ALA A 86 24.49 -45.20 21.03
N GLY A 87 25.73 -44.77 21.30
CA GLY A 87 26.65 -44.28 20.27
C GLY A 87 26.39 -42.86 19.78
N GLU A 88 25.31 -42.21 20.23
CA GLU A 88 25.02 -40.81 19.89
C GLU A 88 25.50 -39.86 21.00
N THR A 89 26.22 -38.83 20.61
CA THR A 89 26.72 -37.77 21.50
C THR A 89 26.16 -36.40 21.14
N ARG A 90 25.55 -36.24 19.97
CA ARG A 90 24.98 -34.98 19.48
C ARG A 90 23.47 -35.07 19.46
N TYR A 91 22.84 -34.09 20.09
CA TYR A 91 21.40 -34.06 20.24
C TYR A 91 20.89 -32.65 20.03
N ALA A 92 19.60 -32.52 19.73
CA ALA A 92 18.91 -31.25 19.71
C ALA A 92 17.64 -31.33 20.57
N LEU A 93 17.41 -30.28 21.34
CA LEU A 93 16.11 -30.03 21.95
C LEU A 93 15.41 -28.96 21.14
N ASP A 94 14.30 -29.34 20.55
CA ASP A 94 13.59 -28.57 19.55
C ASP A 94 12.22 -28.15 20.08
N THR A 95 11.94 -26.85 20.10
CA THR A 95 10.63 -26.29 20.45
C THR A 95 10.02 -25.56 19.26
N ILE A 96 8.87 -24.92 19.47
CA ILE A 96 8.20 -24.13 18.43
C ILE A 96 9.09 -22.98 17.96
N ASN A 97 9.79 -22.33 18.90
CA ASN A 97 10.53 -21.10 18.64
C ASN A 97 12.04 -21.29 18.64
N LEU A 98 12.57 -22.30 19.32
CA LEU A 98 14.00 -22.44 19.54
C LEU A 98 14.47 -23.86 19.26
N ARG A 99 15.75 -23.98 18.88
CA ARG A 99 16.46 -25.24 18.84
C ARG A 99 17.76 -25.10 19.59
N TRP A 100 17.95 -25.87 20.63
CA TRP A 100 19.23 -25.97 21.32
C TRP A 100 19.96 -27.21 20.86
N ASN A 101 21.17 -27.03 20.34
CA ASN A 101 22.04 -28.12 19.95
C ASN A 101 22.99 -28.44 21.09
N TYR A 102 23.08 -29.70 21.47
CA TYR A 102 23.86 -30.18 22.61
C TYR A 102 24.86 -31.26 22.21
N THR A 103 25.97 -31.29 22.94
CA THR A 103 26.83 -32.46 23.07
C THR A 103 26.62 -33.09 24.45
N VAL A 104 26.31 -34.37 24.49
CA VAL A 104 26.12 -35.17 25.70
C VAL A 104 27.11 -36.35 25.68
N ASP A 105 28.21 -36.20 26.40
CA ASP A 105 29.19 -37.27 26.55
C ASP A 105 28.59 -38.47 27.31
N ASP A 106 29.07 -39.68 27.00
CA ASP A 106 28.55 -40.92 27.60
C ASP A 106 28.61 -40.91 29.13
N ALA A 107 29.65 -40.29 29.70
CA ALA A 107 29.83 -40.14 31.15
C ALA A 107 28.73 -39.27 31.80
N CYS A 108 28.09 -38.36 31.06
CA CYS A 108 27.02 -37.54 31.60
C CYS A 108 25.78 -38.37 31.95
N TRP A 109 25.47 -39.43 31.20
CA TRP A 109 24.31 -40.28 31.45
C TRP A 109 24.37 -41.06 32.76
N ALA A 110 25.57 -41.21 33.36
CA ALA A 110 25.72 -41.77 34.70
C ALA A 110 25.23 -40.82 35.80
N ARG A 111 25.10 -39.52 35.50
CA ARG A 111 24.61 -38.48 36.43
C ARG A 111 23.09 -38.37 36.38
N HIS A 112 22.49 -37.75 37.39
CA HIS A 112 21.03 -37.63 37.53
C HIS A 112 20.60 -36.18 37.79
N GLY A 113 19.37 -35.87 37.39
CA GLY A 113 18.75 -34.58 37.62
C GLY A 113 19.62 -33.39 37.20
N ALA A 114 19.83 -32.43 38.10
CA ALA A 114 20.59 -31.22 37.81
C ALA A 114 22.08 -31.49 37.51
N ASP A 115 22.68 -32.56 38.05
CA ASP A 115 24.08 -32.94 37.74
C ASP A 115 24.25 -33.45 36.32
N PHE A 116 23.19 -34.05 35.75
CA PHE A 116 23.15 -34.39 34.33
C PHE A 116 23.15 -33.10 33.50
N GLY A 117 22.21 -32.18 33.76
CA GLY A 117 22.11 -30.91 33.03
C GLY A 117 23.40 -30.08 33.06
N ARG A 118 24.12 -30.06 34.19
CA ARG A 118 25.43 -29.40 34.32
C ARG A 118 26.56 -30.06 33.54
N CYS A 119 26.43 -31.34 33.21
CA CYS A 119 27.43 -32.09 32.44
C CYS A 119 27.24 -31.90 30.92
N VAL A 120 25.99 -31.75 30.49
CA VAL A 120 25.64 -31.51 29.08
C VAL A 120 26.16 -30.17 28.61
N LYS A 121 26.73 -30.12 27.41
CA LYS A 121 27.25 -28.90 26.80
C LYS A 121 26.33 -28.42 25.69
N MET A 122 25.79 -27.21 25.84
CA MET A 122 25.10 -26.52 24.76
C MET A 122 26.14 -25.97 23.78
N VAL A 123 26.01 -26.33 22.51
CA VAL A 123 26.94 -25.95 21.44
C VAL A 123 26.42 -24.71 20.73
N ASP A 124 25.12 -24.67 20.44
CA ASP A 124 24.50 -23.65 19.63
C ASP A 124 23.01 -23.51 19.98
N THR A 125 22.43 -22.35 19.70
CA THR A 125 21.00 -22.06 19.84
C THR A 125 20.50 -21.36 18.59
N VAL A 126 19.52 -21.96 17.93
CA VAL A 126 18.86 -21.38 16.76
C VAL A 126 17.53 -20.79 17.20
N ASP A 127 17.38 -19.47 17.04
CA ASP A 127 16.09 -18.80 17.10
C ASP A 127 15.36 -18.98 15.76
N LYS A 128 14.40 -19.89 15.74
CA LYS A 128 13.63 -20.20 14.54
C LYS A 128 12.69 -19.06 14.14
N VAL A 129 12.32 -18.18 15.08
CA VAL A 129 11.47 -17.02 14.77
C VAL A 129 12.30 -16.01 13.98
N SER A 130 13.49 -15.70 14.48
CA SER A 130 14.42 -14.79 13.79
C SER A 130 14.88 -15.37 12.45
N GLN A 131 15.23 -16.65 12.39
CA GLN A 131 15.61 -17.31 11.14
C GLN A 131 14.49 -17.29 10.09
N ARG A 132 13.25 -17.66 10.46
CA ARG A 132 12.11 -17.61 9.52
C ARG A 132 11.89 -16.19 9.01
N ARG A 133 12.04 -15.18 9.87
CA ARG A 133 11.89 -13.79 9.48
C ARG A 133 12.96 -13.37 8.47
N GLU A 134 14.22 -13.74 8.69
CA GLU A 134 15.31 -13.47 7.74
C GLU A 134 15.07 -14.19 6.40
N GLU A 135 14.60 -15.43 6.43
CA GLU A 135 14.25 -16.20 5.23
C GLU A 135 13.07 -15.57 4.47
N GLU A 136 12.04 -15.11 5.18
CA GLU A 136 10.89 -14.39 4.62
C GLU A 136 11.31 -13.04 4.02
N GLU A 137 12.13 -12.26 4.72
CA GLU A 137 12.67 -10.97 4.25
C GLU A 137 13.51 -11.18 2.97
N HIS A 138 14.40 -12.17 2.95
CA HIS A 138 15.19 -12.50 1.76
C HIS A 138 14.31 -12.98 0.59
N ALA A 139 13.27 -13.78 0.86
CA ALA A 139 12.33 -14.21 -0.17
C ALA A 139 11.56 -13.01 -0.76
N GLU A 140 11.10 -12.09 0.09
CA GLU A 140 10.43 -10.86 -0.34
C GLU A 140 11.35 -9.97 -1.18
N GLU A 141 12.63 -9.84 -0.81
CA GLU A 141 13.63 -9.09 -1.57
C GLU A 141 13.87 -9.67 -2.97
N GLU A 142 14.04 -10.99 -3.08
CA GLU A 142 14.24 -11.66 -4.37
C GLU A 142 12.98 -11.62 -5.25
N GLU A 143 11.79 -11.72 -4.66
CA GLU A 143 10.53 -11.50 -5.37
C GLU A 143 10.40 -10.05 -5.86
N ALA A 144 10.75 -9.06 -5.02
CA ALA A 144 10.73 -7.65 -5.38
C ALA A 144 11.70 -7.33 -6.54
N LYS A 145 12.91 -7.90 -6.50
CA LYS A 145 13.90 -7.81 -7.57
C LYS A 145 13.38 -8.44 -8.86
N THR A 146 12.80 -9.64 -8.79
CA THR A 146 12.21 -10.30 -9.95
C THR A 146 11.09 -9.47 -10.58
N ARG A 147 10.20 -8.90 -9.75
CA ARG A 147 9.14 -7.97 -10.22
C ARG A 147 9.72 -6.75 -10.91
N ARG A 148 10.76 -6.13 -10.32
CA ARG A 148 11.46 -4.97 -10.88
C ARG A 148 12.10 -5.29 -12.24
N ASP A 149 12.81 -6.39 -12.36
CA ASP A 149 13.47 -6.79 -13.60
C ASP A 149 12.45 -7.09 -14.71
N ALA A 150 11.35 -7.75 -14.36
CA ALA A 150 10.24 -7.97 -15.28
C ALA A 150 9.60 -6.65 -15.75
N ALA A 151 9.41 -5.68 -14.85
CA ALA A 151 8.90 -4.36 -15.19
C ALA A 151 9.83 -3.59 -16.14
N LEU A 152 11.14 -3.61 -15.88
CA LEU A 152 12.16 -3.01 -16.74
C LEU A 152 12.21 -3.68 -18.12
N ALA A 153 12.12 -5.01 -18.19
CA ALA A 153 12.07 -5.73 -19.46
C ALA A 153 10.82 -5.37 -20.28
N ARG A 154 9.64 -5.27 -19.64
CA ARG A 154 8.41 -4.80 -20.29
C ARG A 154 8.56 -3.37 -20.81
N TYR A 155 9.14 -2.49 -20.00
CA TYR A 155 9.41 -1.10 -20.38
C TYR A 155 10.31 -1.02 -21.62
N ARG A 156 11.48 -1.69 -21.60
CA ARG A 156 12.43 -1.67 -22.73
C ARG A 156 11.78 -2.16 -24.02
N LYS A 157 10.96 -3.21 -23.93
CA LYS A 157 10.21 -3.73 -25.08
C LYS A 157 9.25 -2.69 -25.65
N ALA A 158 8.47 -2.02 -24.78
CA ALA A 158 7.54 -0.97 -25.19
C ALA A 158 8.27 0.25 -25.78
N ALA A 159 9.37 0.68 -25.14
CA ALA A 159 10.18 1.81 -25.59
C ALA A 159 10.83 1.55 -26.97
N ALA A 160 11.41 0.35 -27.16
CA ALA A 160 12.05 -0.01 -28.42
C ALA A 160 11.05 -0.13 -29.59
N ALA A 161 9.85 -0.63 -29.33
CA ALA A 161 8.81 -0.74 -30.34
C ALA A 161 8.02 0.57 -30.55
N ASN A 162 8.09 1.50 -29.58
CA ASN A 162 7.15 2.63 -29.44
C ASN A 162 5.69 2.19 -29.60
N ASP A 163 5.36 1.04 -29.00
CA ASP A 163 4.11 0.31 -29.19
C ASP A 163 3.34 0.24 -27.87
N ASP A 164 2.82 1.39 -27.46
CA ASP A 164 1.85 1.51 -26.38
C ASP A 164 0.70 2.43 -26.80
N GLU A 165 -0.41 2.35 -26.07
CA GLU A 165 -1.64 3.07 -26.39
C GLU A 165 -1.49 4.61 -26.41
N LEU A 166 -0.42 5.14 -25.79
CA LEU A 166 -0.10 6.55 -25.71
C LEU A 166 1.18 6.92 -26.47
N ALA A 167 1.65 6.06 -27.40
CA ALA A 167 2.84 6.31 -28.23
C ALA A 167 2.79 7.61 -29.04
N TRP A 168 1.59 8.15 -29.28
CA TRP A 168 1.38 9.46 -29.91
C TRP A 168 1.86 10.65 -29.07
N LEU A 169 2.16 10.46 -27.77
CA LEU A 169 2.79 11.46 -26.90
C LEU A 169 4.30 11.64 -27.19
N GLY A 170 4.88 10.78 -28.01
CA GLY A 170 6.31 10.79 -28.37
C GLY A 170 7.02 9.51 -27.98
N ALA A 171 8.30 9.39 -28.35
CA ALA A 171 9.10 8.22 -27.98
C ALA A 171 9.38 8.18 -26.48
N LEU A 172 9.49 6.96 -25.94
CA LEU A 172 10.01 6.73 -24.58
C LEU A 172 11.55 6.69 -24.60
N PRO A 173 12.22 7.11 -23.52
CA PRO A 173 13.64 6.81 -23.32
C PRO A 173 13.92 5.31 -23.43
N ALA A 174 15.04 4.91 -24.02
CA ALA A 174 15.38 3.49 -24.20
C ALA A 174 15.51 2.74 -22.86
N GLU A 175 16.01 3.42 -21.83
CA GLU A 175 16.13 2.90 -20.47
C GLU A 175 15.24 3.70 -19.53
N TRP A 176 14.72 3.03 -18.50
CA TRP A 176 13.92 3.68 -17.47
C TRP A 176 14.82 4.19 -16.34
N SER A 177 14.56 5.40 -15.87
CA SER A 177 15.29 6.02 -14.76
C SER A 177 14.32 6.70 -13.79
N ALA A 178 14.39 6.33 -12.51
CA ALA A 178 13.62 6.97 -11.45
C ALA A 178 14.00 8.44 -11.31
N ASP A 179 15.29 8.75 -11.42
CA ASP A 179 15.83 10.10 -11.31
C ASP A 179 15.34 10.96 -12.48
N ASP A 180 15.29 10.42 -13.69
CA ASP A 180 14.79 11.15 -14.86
C ASP A 180 13.30 11.49 -14.71
N VAL A 181 12.50 10.52 -14.26
CA VAL A 181 11.07 10.74 -13.96
C VAL A 181 10.91 11.79 -12.87
N SER A 182 11.69 11.69 -11.79
CA SER A 182 11.66 12.64 -10.68
C SER A 182 12.04 14.06 -11.12
N ASN A 183 13.11 14.20 -11.90
CA ASN A 183 13.56 15.48 -12.45
C ASN A 183 12.51 16.09 -13.36
N GLN A 184 11.89 15.31 -14.26
CA GLN A 184 10.82 15.83 -15.12
C GLN A 184 9.59 16.28 -14.35
N ILE A 185 9.21 15.57 -13.28
CA ILE A 185 8.13 16.02 -12.38
C ILE A 185 8.54 17.31 -11.67
N GLY A 186 9.77 17.38 -11.16
CA GLY A 186 10.34 18.58 -10.53
C GLY A 186 10.30 19.79 -11.45
N ASP A 187 10.70 19.64 -12.71
CA ASP A 187 10.65 20.70 -13.72
C ASP A 187 9.22 21.22 -13.95
N VAL A 188 8.23 20.32 -13.97
CA VAL A 188 6.82 20.73 -14.12
C VAL A 188 6.34 21.45 -12.87
N TYR A 189 6.68 20.99 -11.67
CA TYR A 189 6.33 21.68 -10.43
C TYR A 189 6.98 23.05 -10.34
N HIS A 190 8.25 23.19 -10.71
CA HIS A 190 8.92 24.49 -10.73
C HIS A 190 8.22 25.50 -11.67
N LYS A 191 7.71 25.03 -12.82
CA LYS A 191 6.91 25.88 -13.71
C LYS A 191 5.56 26.25 -13.10
N ILE A 192 4.89 25.33 -12.40
CA ILE A 192 3.65 25.62 -11.68
C ILE A 192 3.90 26.64 -10.57
N GLU A 193 4.97 26.48 -9.80
CA GLU A 193 5.39 27.45 -8.78
C GLU A 193 5.62 28.83 -9.41
N HIS A 194 6.33 28.89 -10.54
CA HIS A 194 6.54 30.14 -11.27
C HIS A 194 5.23 30.79 -11.74
N ASP A 195 4.29 30.01 -12.28
CA ASP A 195 2.96 30.49 -12.67
C ASP A 195 2.21 31.10 -11.46
N LEU A 196 2.35 30.49 -10.28
CA LEU A 196 1.69 30.93 -9.04
C LEU A 196 2.38 32.14 -8.40
N ASP A 197 3.71 32.24 -8.48
CA ASP A 197 4.48 33.38 -7.96
C ASP A 197 4.28 34.64 -8.79
N THR A 198 4.03 34.48 -10.10
CA THR A 198 3.76 35.58 -11.03
C THR A 198 2.27 35.93 -11.13
N MET A 199 1.41 35.19 -10.43
CA MET A 199 -0.03 35.40 -10.39
C MET A 199 -0.39 36.75 -9.74
N SER A 200 -1.22 37.52 -10.42
CA SER A 200 -1.72 38.81 -9.92
C SER A 200 -3.07 38.66 -9.22
N ALA A 201 -3.47 39.68 -8.46
CA ALA A 201 -4.81 39.75 -7.87
C ALA A 201 -5.94 39.68 -8.93
N ALA A 202 -5.65 40.10 -10.16
CA ALA A 202 -6.60 40.07 -11.26
C ALA A 202 -6.89 38.65 -11.77
N ASP A 203 -5.94 37.71 -11.62
CA ASP A 203 -6.06 36.32 -12.09
C ASP A 203 -6.97 35.49 -11.18
N VAL A 204 -7.17 35.94 -9.94
CA VAL A 204 -8.06 35.33 -8.94
C VAL A 204 -9.26 36.22 -8.59
N ASP A 205 -9.47 37.30 -9.34
CA ASP A 205 -10.65 38.16 -9.19
C ASP A 205 -11.90 37.43 -9.70
N VAL A 206 -12.56 36.74 -8.79
CA VAL A 206 -13.77 35.95 -9.04
C VAL A 206 -14.92 36.79 -9.62
N THR A 207 -14.93 38.11 -9.41
CA THR A 207 -15.97 38.99 -9.98
C THR A 207 -15.92 39.04 -11.50
N ARG A 208 -14.76 38.74 -12.08
CA ARG A 208 -14.50 38.67 -13.52
C ARG A 208 -14.77 37.29 -14.12
N PHE A 209 -15.27 36.34 -13.33
CA PHE A 209 -15.55 34.99 -13.81
C PHE A 209 -16.55 34.98 -14.97
N VAL A 210 -16.17 34.27 -16.03
CA VAL A 210 -17.00 34.00 -17.21
C VAL A 210 -17.13 32.48 -17.37
N CYS A 211 -18.36 31.99 -17.44
CA CYS A 211 -18.61 30.57 -17.72
C CYS A 211 -18.18 30.23 -19.15
N LYS A 212 -17.36 29.18 -19.29
CA LYS A 212 -16.86 28.69 -20.59
C LYS A 212 -17.20 27.22 -20.77
N SER A 213 -17.65 26.84 -21.97
CA SER A 213 -17.76 25.44 -22.39
C SER A 213 -16.37 24.82 -22.63
N PRO A 214 -16.25 23.48 -22.72
CA PRO A 214 -14.97 22.83 -22.90
C PRO A 214 -14.16 23.35 -24.10
N ASP A 215 -14.83 23.59 -25.22
CA ASP A 215 -14.26 24.13 -26.47
C ASP A 215 -13.86 25.61 -26.38
N GLN A 216 -14.45 26.37 -25.44
CA GLN A 216 -14.06 27.75 -25.14
C GLN A 216 -12.87 27.84 -24.17
N ILE A 217 -12.57 26.78 -23.43
CA ILE A 217 -11.39 26.67 -22.57
C ILE A 217 -10.17 26.22 -23.40
N GLY A 218 -10.35 25.23 -24.27
CA GLY A 218 -9.32 24.70 -25.13
C GLY A 218 -9.87 23.71 -26.14
N ALA A 219 -9.02 23.14 -27.00
CA ALA A 219 -9.46 22.16 -28.00
C ALA A 219 -10.18 20.97 -27.33
N ALA A 220 -11.43 20.71 -27.74
CA ALA A 220 -12.27 19.65 -27.18
C ALA A 220 -12.93 18.76 -28.26
N PRO A 221 -12.18 18.23 -29.26
CA PRO A 221 -12.72 17.29 -30.23
C PRO A 221 -13.23 16.01 -29.54
N ASP A 222 -14.25 15.37 -30.10
CA ASP A 222 -14.83 14.12 -29.58
C ASP A 222 -15.24 14.20 -28.09
N GLN A 223 -15.76 15.35 -27.65
CA GLN A 223 -16.12 15.58 -26.25
C GLN A 223 -17.08 14.52 -25.66
N GLN A 224 -17.93 13.90 -26.49
CA GLN A 224 -18.82 12.82 -26.05
C GLN A 224 -18.04 11.61 -25.52
N ALA A 225 -16.87 11.29 -26.08
CA ALA A 225 -16.04 10.19 -25.58
C ALA A 225 -15.57 10.43 -24.13
N VAL A 226 -15.29 11.68 -23.78
CA VAL A 226 -14.96 12.08 -22.40
C VAL A 226 -16.17 11.90 -21.49
N VAL A 227 -17.36 12.32 -21.94
CA VAL A 227 -18.60 12.18 -21.17
C VAL A 227 -18.93 10.71 -20.93
N ASP A 228 -18.87 9.87 -21.96
CA ASP A 228 -19.15 8.44 -21.88
C ASP A 228 -18.17 7.71 -20.95
N TYR A 229 -16.89 8.10 -21.00
CA TYR A 229 -15.87 7.58 -20.06
C TYR A 229 -16.16 8.01 -18.62
N LEU A 230 -16.45 9.29 -18.38
CA LEU A 230 -16.76 9.79 -17.04
C LEU A 230 -18.03 9.14 -16.47
N ASP A 231 -19.03 8.88 -17.31
CA ASP A 231 -20.25 8.20 -16.93
C ASP A 231 -19.98 6.75 -16.51
N SER A 232 -19.10 6.05 -17.23
CA SER A 232 -18.73 4.66 -16.88
C SER A 232 -18.00 4.56 -15.53
N LEU A 233 -17.33 5.63 -15.08
CA LEU A 233 -16.67 5.64 -13.77
C LEU A 233 -17.65 5.60 -12.59
N ARG A 234 -18.94 5.88 -12.81
CA ARG A 234 -19.96 5.83 -11.72
C ARG A 234 -20.16 4.43 -11.16
N THR A 235 -19.95 3.40 -11.98
CA THR A 235 -19.98 2.02 -11.53
C THR A 235 -18.57 1.45 -11.65
N PRO A 236 -17.86 1.23 -10.52
CA PRO A 236 -16.49 0.73 -10.56
C PRO A 236 -16.35 -0.53 -11.41
N GLY A 237 -15.35 -0.56 -12.29
CA GLY A 237 -15.06 -1.71 -13.15
C GLY A 237 -15.93 -1.84 -14.40
N THR A 238 -16.78 -0.86 -14.72
CA THR A 238 -17.66 -0.92 -15.91
C THR A 238 -17.11 -0.23 -17.16
N THR A 239 -15.98 0.49 -17.06
CA THR A 239 -15.33 1.09 -18.23
C THR A 239 -14.93 0.00 -19.22
N THR A 240 -15.53 0.06 -20.40
CA THR A 240 -15.29 -0.89 -21.48
C THR A 240 -14.05 -0.51 -22.30
N ARG A 241 -13.45 -1.50 -22.99
CA ARG A 241 -12.33 -1.26 -23.90
C ARG A 241 -12.64 -0.21 -24.99
N PRO A 242 -13.83 -0.21 -25.64
CA PRO A 242 -14.18 0.84 -26.60
C PRO A 242 -14.26 2.24 -25.98
N GLN A 243 -14.81 2.40 -24.77
CA GLN A 243 -14.84 3.69 -24.07
C GLN A 243 -13.44 4.21 -23.77
N TRP A 244 -12.55 3.32 -23.31
CA TRP A 244 -11.15 3.63 -23.11
C TRP A 244 -10.47 4.08 -24.43
N GLN A 245 -10.65 3.32 -25.51
CA GLN A 245 -10.06 3.66 -26.82
C GLN A 245 -10.59 4.99 -27.38
N ALA A 246 -11.87 5.28 -27.19
CA ALA A 246 -12.47 6.55 -27.60
C ALA A 246 -11.89 7.73 -26.78
N LEU A 247 -11.64 7.55 -25.48
CA LEU A 247 -10.96 8.55 -24.66
C LEU A 247 -9.52 8.81 -25.16
N VAL A 248 -8.76 7.75 -25.42
CA VAL A 248 -7.40 7.84 -25.96
C VAL A 248 -7.39 8.57 -27.31
N GLU A 249 -8.35 8.27 -28.18
CA GLU A 249 -8.48 8.92 -29.49
C GLU A 249 -8.82 10.41 -29.36
N ALA A 250 -9.76 10.77 -28.48
CA ALA A 250 -10.10 12.16 -28.21
C ALA A 250 -8.87 12.93 -27.69
N ALA A 251 -8.10 12.34 -26.78
CA ALA A 251 -6.86 12.91 -26.26
C ALA A 251 -5.80 13.08 -27.36
N ARG A 252 -5.65 12.09 -28.25
CA ARG A 252 -4.75 12.16 -29.40
C ARG A 252 -5.10 13.32 -30.33
N LYS A 253 -6.40 13.54 -30.60
CA LYS A 253 -6.90 14.67 -31.41
C LYS A 253 -6.77 16.04 -30.75
N GLY A 254 -6.38 16.10 -29.47
CA GLY A 254 -6.16 17.36 -28.77
C GLY A 254 -7.16 17.68 -27.66
N ASN A 255 -8.10 16.79 -27.33
CA ASN A 255 -9.07 17.04 -26.28
C ASN A 255 -8.38 17.16 -24.91
N TRP A 256 -8.39 18.38 -24.35
CA TRP A 256 -7.71 18.69 -23.09
C TRP A 256 -8.31 17.95 -21.90
N LEU A 257 -9.64 17.75 -21.87
CA LEU A 257 -10.30 16.98 -20.82
C LEU A 257 -9.95 15.50 -20.93
N ALA A 258 -9.88 14.95 -22.14
CA ALA A 258 -9.45 13.57 -22.34
C ALA A 258 -8.01 13.36 -21.85
N ARG A 259 -7.08 14.28 -22.17
CA ARG A 259 -5.70 14.27 -21.65
C ARG A 259 -5.66 14.36 -20.13
N LEU A 260 -6.50 15.20 -19.52
CA LEU A 260 -6.64 15.28 -18.08
C LEU A 260 -7.13 13.94 -17.48
N GLN A 261 -8.14 13.30 -18.08
CA GLN A 261 -8.63 12.01 -17.59
C GLN A 261 -7.57 10.90 -17.72
N LEU A 262 -6.82 10.87 -18.81
CA LEU A 262 -5.67 9.97 -18.97
C LEU A 262 -4.59 10.23 -17.90
N PHE A 263 -4.27 11.50 -17.61
CA PHE A 263 -3.32 11.82 -16.53
C PHE A 263 -3.78 11.28 -15.16
N LEU A 264 -5.06 11.40 -14.85
CA LEU A 264 -5.64 10.94 -13.58
C LEU A 264 -5.64 9.41 -13.47
N VAL A 265 -6.12 8.71 -14.51
CA VAL A 265 -6.23 7.24 -14.48
C VAL A 265 -4.87 6.55 -14.49
N LEU A 266 -3.88 7.08 -15.24
CA LEU A 266 -2.51 6.56 -15.18
C LEU A 266 -1.90 6.67 -13.79
N GLY A 267 -2.32 7.66 -12.99
CA GLY A 267 -1.89 7.82 -11.60
C GLY A 267 -2.42 6.73 -10.65
N SER A 268 -3.41 5.95 -11.07
CA SER A 268 -3.98 4.84 -10.30
C SER A 268 -3.42 3.47 -10.69
N ARG A 269 -2.58 3.40 -11.73
CA ARG A 269 -1.96 2.15 -12.18
C ARG A 269 -0.85 1.72 -11.19
N PRO A 270 -0.53 0.41 -11.14
CA PRO A 270 0.53 -0.11 -10.27
C PRO A 270 1.87 0.62 -10.48
N HIS A 271 2.65 0.77 -9.41
CA HIS A 271 3.96 1.43 -9.47
C HIS A 271 4.97 0.70 -10.35
N ASP A 272 4.79 -0.59 -10.64
CA ASP A 272 5.64 -1.34 -11.56
C ASP A 272 5.20 -1.23 -13.04
N ASP A 273 4.17 -0.42 -13.34
CA ASP A 273 3.83 0.02 -14.70
C ASP A 273 4.65 1.26 -15.08
N LEU A 274 5.90 1.00 -15.44
CA LEU A 274 6.90 2.02 -15.75
C LEU A 274 6.56 2.86 -16.99
N VAL A 275 5.84 2.29 -17.96
CA VAL A 275 5.38 3.03 -19.16
C VAL A 275 4.34 4.06 -18.75
N SER A 276 3.34 3.65 -17.96
CA SER A 276 2.30 4.56 -17.47
C SER A 276 2.86 5.71 -16.65
N GLN A 277 3.93 5.48 -15.86
CA GLN A 277 4.61 6.56 -15.14
C GLN A 277 5.17 7.63 -16.08
N TYR A 278 5.95 7.26 -17.10
CA TYR A 278 6.49 8.24 -18.07
C TYR A 278 5.39 8.94 -18.87
N ARG A 279 4.39 8.18 -19.35
CA ARG A 279 3.25 8.77 -20.09
C ARG A 279 2.47 9.76 -19.24
N ARG A 280 2.32 9.48 -17.95
CA ARG A 280 1.69 10.41 -17.00
C ARG A 280 2.48 11.70 -16.87
N VAL A 281 3.82 11.65 -16.80
CA VAL A 281 4.66 12.86 -16.74
C VAL A 281 4.58 13.67 -18.03
N GLN A 282 4.55 13.03 -19.20
CA GLN A 282 4.33 13.72 -20.49
C GLN A 282 2.98 14.45 -20.52
N LEU A 283 1.91 13.81 -20.05
CA LEU A 283 0.60 14.44 -19.93
C LEU A 283 0.62 15.57 -18.90
N MET A 284 1.31 15.40 -17.77
CA MET A 284 1.45 16.42 -16.74
C MET A 284 2.12 17.68 -17.28
N ALA A 285 3.23 17.52 -18.01
CA ALA A 285 3.94 18.61 -18.67
C ALA A 285 3.05 19.30 -19.72
N TRP A 286 2.28 18.52 -20.51
CA TRP A 286 1.34 19.08 -21.47
C TRP A 286 0.23 19.91 -20.78
N LEU A 287 -0.35 19.39 -19.70
CA LEU A 287 -1.40 20.08 -18.94
C LEU A 287 -0.90 21.40 -18.34
N GLN A 288 0.33 21.41 -17.82
CA GLN A 288 0.98 22.62 -17.34
C GLN A 288 1.23 23.62 -18.48
N ALA A 289 1.83 23.19 -19.60
CA ALA A 289 2.12 24.05 -20.74
C ALA A 289 0.87 24.66 -21.39
N ASN A 290 -0.31 24.07 -21.18
CA ASN A 290 -1.60 24.56 -21.67
C ASN A 290 -2.44 25.24 -20.56
N HIS A 291 -1.85 25.49 -19.39
CA HIS A 291 -2.50 26.11 -18.23
C HIS A 291 -3.87 25.50 -17.89
N VAL A 292 -3.99 24.16 -18.01
CA VAL A 292 -5.24 23.47 -17.68
C VAL A 292 -5.47 23.55 -16.18
N GLY A 293 -6.47 24.31 -15.74
CA GLY A 293 -6.68 24.67 -14.34
C GLY A 293 -6.64 23.50 -13.33
N ALA A 294 -7.04 22.29 -13.77
CA ALA A 294 -7.01 21.10 -12.94
C ALA A 294 -5.60 20.74 -12.41
N ILE A 295 -4.53 21.06 -13.15
CA ILE A 295 -3.15 20.75 -12.73
C ILE A 295 -2.74 21.52 -11.47
N TYR A 296 -3.19 22.77 -11.31
CA TYR A 296 -2.91 23.60 -10.13
C TYR A 296 -3.61 23.06 -8.89
N SER A 297 -4.87 22.62 -9.03
CA SER A 297 -5.59 21.96 -7.93
C SER A 297 -4.99 20.59 -7.57
N TYR A 298 -4.42 19.88 -8.54
CA TYR A 298 -3.68 18.65 -8.31
C TYR A 298 -2.38 18.94 -7.54
N PHE A 299 -1.59 19.93 -7.99
CA PHE A 299 -0.36 20.36 -7.32
C PHE A 299 -0.59 20.70 -5.85
N LEU A 300 -1.62 21.49 -5.54
CA LEU A 300 -1.99 21.81 -4.16
C LEU A 300 -2.30 20.56 -3.33
N SER A 301 -2.96 19.57 -3.94
CA SER A 301 -3.27 18.29 -3.26
C SER A 301 -2.00 17.47 -3.00
N GLN A 302 -0.99 17.56 -3.87
CA GLN A 302 0.31 16.91 -3.66
C GLN A 302 1.10 17.58 -2.52
N LEU A 303 1.15 18.92 -2.49
CA LEU A 303 1.77 19.66 -1.38
C LEU A 303 1.10 19.33 -0.03
N ALA A 304 -0.23 19.18 -0.03
CA ALA A 304 -0.93 18.76 1.17
C ALA A 304 -0.51 17.36 1.64
N ALA A 305 -0.29 16.43 0.72
CA ALA A 305 0.10 15.06 1.02
C ALA A 305 1.54 14.94 1.57
N THR A 306 2.43 15.89 1.27
CA THR A 306 3.80 15.91 1.83
C THR A 306 3.88 16.52 3.23
N GLY A 307 2.77 17.08 3.74
CA GLY A 307 2.79 17.84 5.00
C GLY A 307 3.43 19.22 4.86
N PHE A 308 3.50 19.76 3.63
CA PHE A 308 4.10 21.08 3.36
C PHE A 308 3.46 22.22 4.15
N PHE A 309 2.16 22.13 4.44
CA PHE A 309 1.43 23.16 5.17
C PHE A 309 1.51 22.92 6.68
N GLU A 310 1.89 23.96 7.42
CA GLU A 310 1.70 24.02 8.87
C GLU A 310 0.20 24.19 9.17
N GLY A 311 -0.53 23.08 9.25
CA GLY A 311 -1.98 23.05 9.51
C GLY A 311 -2.81 22.50 8.34
N PRO A 312 -4.11 22.79 8.27
CA PRO A 312 -4.96 22.27 7.21
C PRO A 312 -4.53 22.82 5.85
N SER A 313 -4.53 21.95 4.83
CA SER A 313 -4.31 22.35 3.44
C SER A 313 -5.21 23.54 3.05
N PRO A 314 -4.73 24.48 2.23
CA PRO A 314 -5.53 25.58 1.73
C PRO A 314 -6.86 25.12 1.12
N GLY A 315 -7.95 25.73 1.58
CA GLY A 315 -9.31 25.37 1.19
C GLY A 315 -9.72 25.91 -0.19
N PRO A 316 -10.98 25.65 -0.62
CA PRO A 316 -11.48 26.07 -1.95
C PRO A 316 -11.55 27.57 -2.20
N SER A 317 -11.37 28.42 -1.18
CA SER A 317 -11.26 29.88 -1.31
C SER A 317 -9.81 30.37 -1.44
N SER A 318 -8.83 29.48 -1.40
CA SER A 318 -7.41 29.85 -1.56
C SER A 318 -7.12 30.33 -2.98
N PRO A 319 -6.13 31.23 -3.17
CA PRO A 319 -5.77 31.76 -4.48
C PRO A 319 -5.53 30.67 -5.54
N ILE A 320 -4.87 29.56 -5.19
CA ILE A 320 -4.58 28.45 -6.13
C ILE A 320 -5.87 27.76 -6.60
N TYR A 321 -6.83 27.51 -5.70
CA TYR A 321 -8.13 26.94 -6.07
C TYR A 321 -8.95 27.91 -6.94
N LEU A 322 -8.92 29.20 -6.62
CA LEU A 322 -9.58 30.23 -7.42
C LEU A 322 -8.95 30.35 -8.80
N TYR A 323 -7.62 30.34 -8.89
CA TYR A 323 -6.89 30.32 -10.15
C TYR A 323 -7.28 29.10 -10.99
N ALA A 324 -7.27 27.90 -10.40
CA ALA A 324 -7.72 26.69 -11.07
C ALA A 324 -9.17 26.80 -11.61
N ALA A 325 -10.08 27.38 -10.82
CA ALA A 325 -11.47 27.61 -11.22
C ALA A 325 -11.58 28.62 -12.38
N MET A 326 -10.83 29.72 -12.33
CA MET A 326 -10.78 30.73 -13.39
C MET A 326 -10.17 30.17 -14.69
N HIS A 327 -9.29 29.16 -14.58
CA HIS A 327 -8.59 28.49 -15.68
C HIS A 327 -9.23 27.15 -16.09
N GLY A 328 -10.55 27.02 -15.97
CA GLY A 328 -11.28 25.92 -16.64
C GLY A 328 -11.39 24.62 -15.85
N SER A 329 -10.94 24.56 -14.59
CA SER A 329 -11.20 23.39 -13.73
C SER A 329 -12.64 23.39 -13.24
N TYR A 330 -13.53 22.63 -13.89
CA TYR A 330 -14.94 22.51 -13.46
C TYR A 330 -15.08 21.98 -12.03
N SER A 331 -14.19 21.08 -11.60
CA SER A 331 -14.09 20.61 -10.21
C SER A 331 -13.82 21.77 -9.24
N ALA A 332 -12.84 22.63 -9.54
CA ALA A 332 -12.52 23.79 -8.73
C ALA A 332 -13.66 24.84 -8.78
N MET A 333 -14.24 25.11 -9.96
CA MET A 333 -15.40 25.99 -10.11
C MET A 333 -16.54 25.59 -9.18
N LYS A 334 -16.88 24.29 -9.11
CA LYS A 334 -17.92 23.82 -8.19
C LYS A 334 -17.51 24.03 -6.73
N LYS A 335 -16.33 23.58 -6.33
CA LYS A 335 -15.87 23.66 -4.92
C LYS A 335 -15.74 25.10 -4.44
N SER A 336 -15.07 25.95 -5.22
CA SER A 336 -14.92 27.38 -4.93
C SER A 336 -16.27 28.09 -5.00
N GLY A 337 -17.11 27.78 -6.00
CA GLY A 337 -18.44 28.34 -6.14
C GLY A 337 -19.36 28.03 -4.95
N ASP A 338 -19.36 26.79 -4.45
CA ASP A 338 -20.12 26.37 -3.26
C ASP A 338 -19.73 27.16 -2.00
N VAL A 339 -18.45 27.52 -1.86
CA VAL A 339 -17.93 28.33 -0.75
C VAL A 339 -18.27 29.81 -0.93
N LEU A 340 -18.00 30.36 -2.12
CA LEU A 340 -18.20 31.77 -2.43
C LEU A 340 -19.69 32.16 -2.45
N ALA A 341 -20.59 31.24 -2.80
CA ALA A 341 -22.05 31.47 -2.75
C ALA A 341 -22.59 31.72 -1.33
N ARG A 342 -21.77 31.53 -0.29
CA ARG A 342 -22.11 31.83 1.12
C ARG A 342 -21.45 33.10 1.62
N ASN A 343 -20.78 33.86 0.75
CA ASN A 343 -20.09 35.09 1.11
C ASN A 343 -21.09 36.23 1.37
N ASP A 344 -20.73 37.13 2.28
CA ASP A 344 -21.56 38.29 2.65
C ASP A 344 -21.56 39.38 1.57
N ASP A 345 -20.48 39.52 0.78
CA ASP A 345 -20.43 40.44 -0.35
C ASP A 345 -21.34 39.92 -1.49
N PRO A 346 -22.38 40.68 -1.89
CA PRO A 346 -23.29 40.27 -2.94
C PRO A 346 -22.62 39.98 -4.30
N LYS A 347 -21.54 40.69 -4.65
CA LYS A 347 -20.81 40.49 -5.90
C LYS A 347 -20.03 39.18 -5.89
N ILE A 348 -19.39 38.87 -4.76
CA ILE A 348 -18.64 37.62 -4.58
C ILE A 348 -19.62 36.44 -4.56
N ARG A 349 -20.73 36.55 -3.81
CA ARG A 349 -21.79 35.55 -3.79
C ARG A 349 -22.34 35.23 -5.17
N ALA A 350 -22.73 36.27 -5.93
CA ALA A 350 -23.22 36.09 -7.29
C ALA A 350 -22.19 35.42 -8.21
N SER A 351 -20.90 35.70 -7.99
CA SER A 351 -19.82 35.06 -8.75
C SER A 351 -19.64 33.59 -8.37
N GLY A 352 -19.75 33.26 -7.08
CA GLY A 352 -19.75 31.88 -6.60
C GLY A 352 -20.90 31.05 -7.17
N GLU A 353 -22.12 31.61 -7.20
CA GLU A 353 -23.28 30.99 -7.84
C GLU A 353 -23.02 30.74 -9.33
N ARG A 354 -22.50 31.74 -10.07
CA ARG A 354 -22.14 31.57 -11.49
C ARG A 354 -21.10 30.46 -11.70
N MET A 355 -20.08 30.36 -10.85
CA MET A 355 -19.06 29.31 -10.94
C MET A 355 -19.67 27.92 -10.73
N ARG A 356 -20.44 27.76 -9.65
CA ARG A 356 -21.10 26.49 -9.32
C ARG A 356 -22.04 26.05 -10.44
N ASP A 357 -22.90 26.96 -10.91
CA ASP A 357 -23.90 26.67 -11.91
C ASP A 357 -23.25 26.39 -13.27
N CYS A 358 -22.14 27.07 -13.60
CA CYS A 358 -21.35 26.77 -14.78
C CYS A 358 -20.80 25.34 -14.76
N ALA A 359 -20.20 24.91 -13.64
CA ALA A 359 -19.67 23.56 -13.51
C ALA A 359 -20.76 22.49 -13.68
N LEU A 360 -21.90 22.67 -13.00
CA LEU A 360 -23.05 21.76 -13.09
C LEU A 360 -23.66 21.72 -14.49
N LYS A 361 -23.70 22.86 -15.20
CA LYS A 361 -24.25 22.94 -16.56
C LYS A 361 -23.31 22.35 -17.62
N MET A 362 -22.02 22.66 -17.55
CA MET A 362 -21.05 22.28 -18.58
C MET A 362 -20.58 20.84 -18.44
N MET A 363 -20.42 20.36 -17.21
CA MET A 363 -19.96 18.99 -16.94
C MET A 363 -20.83 18.31 -15.88
N PRO A 364 -22.14 18.12 -16.13
CA PRO A 364 -23.05 17.47 -15.17
C PRO A 364 -22.58 16.07 -14.81
N VAL A 365 -21.92 15.38 -15.76
CA VAL A 365 -21.43 14.01 -15.57
C VAL A 365 -20.47 13.87 -14.38
N LEU A 366 -19.69 14.92 -14.07
CA LEU A 366 -18.73 14.96 -12.96
C LEU A 366 -19.40 15.07 -11.58
N PHE A 367 -20.68 15.45 -11.52
CA PHE A 367 -21.35 15.85 -10.27
C PHE A 367 -22.67 15.14 -10.01
N ALA A 368 -23.19 14.38 -10.98
CA ALA A 368 -24.34 13.51 -10.76
C ALA A 368 -24.00 12.44 -9.71
N LYS A 369 -24.95 12.17 -8.82
CA LYS A 369 -24.83 11.19 -7.74
C LYS A 369 -25.18 9.79 -8.20
#